data_AF-A0A2N3AMF5-F1
#
_entry.id   AF-A0A2N3AMF5-F1
#
_cell.length_a   1.000
_cell.length_b   1.000
_cell.length_c   1.000
_cell.angle_alpha   90.00
_cell.angle_beta   90.00
_cell.angle_gamma   90.00
#
_symmetry.space_group_name_H-M   'P 1'
#
loop_
_entity.id
_entity.type
_entity.pdbx_description
1 polymer ?
#
loop_
_entity_poly.entity_id
_entity_poly.type
_entity_poly.pdbx_seq_one_letter_code
_entity_poly.pdbx_strand_id
1 'polypeptide(L)'
;GAAGGLGASLMAFLDAELRPGIEIMIEIVKLEQAIKDADLVITGEGKIDSQTIYGKAPIGVARIAKKYNVPVIAVAAIIGDDADVVHQYGISTLISVTAQPMRLKESVPNKVALIKNSIKQSMRTIKAGKELKKN
;
A
#
# COMPACT_ATOMS: atom_id res chain seq x y z
N GLY A 1 -19.80 -6.24 -16.07
CA GLY A 1 -18.86 -7.30 -15.63
C GLY A 1 -17.43 -6.87 -15.94
N ALA A 2 -16.43 -7.49 -15.29
CA ALA A 2 -15.02 -7.22 -15.57
C ALA A 2 -14.70 -7.32 -17.07
N ALA A 3 -13.91 -6.36 -17.59
CA ALA A 3 -13.50 -6.28 -19.00
C ALA A 3 -14.67 -6.46 -20.01
N GLY A 4 -15.85 -5.88 -19.72
CA GLY A 4 -16.98 -5.91 -20.64
C GLY A 4 -17.68 -7.27 -20.78
N GLY A 5 -17.50 -8.19 -19.83
CA GLY A 5 -18.13 -9.52 -19.86
C GLY A 5 -17.16 -10.67 -20.14
N LEU A 6 -15.92 -10.36 -20.52
CA LEU A 6 -14.87 -11.35 -20.76
C LEU A 6 -14.69 -12.32 -19.58
N GLY A 7 -14.70 -11.81 -18.34
CA GLY A 7 -14.56 -12.64 -17.15
C GLY A 7 -15.64 -13.73 -17.06
N ALA A 8 -16.88 -13.42 -17.45
CA ALA A 8 -17.96 -14.41 -17.47
C ALA A 8 -17.75 -15.47 -18.55
N SER A 9 -17.29 -15.08 -19.73
CA SER A 9 -16.97 -16.01 -20.82
C SER A 9 -15.83 -16.96 -20.45
N LEU A 10 -14.79 -16.46 -19.77
CA LEU A 10 -13.68 -17.30 -19.31
C LEU A 10 -14.17 -18.35 -18.30
N MET A 11 -15.02 -17.95 -17.36
CA MET A 11 -15.62 -18.89 -16.40
C MET A 11 -16.52 -19.91 -17.11
N ALA A 12 -17.32 -19.48 -18.08
CA ALA A 12 -18.31 -20.34 -18.75
C ALA A 12 -17.69 -21.35 -19.73
N PHE A 13 -16.61 -20.98 -20.41
CA PHE A 13 -16.07 -21.76 -21.54
C PHE A 13 -14.67 -22.33 -21.30
N LEU A 14 -13.90 -21.81 -20.35
CA LEU A 14 -12.51 -22.20 -20.12
C LEU A 14 -12.25 -22.67 -18.67
N ASP A 15 -13.30 -22.94 -17.90
CA ASP A 15 -13.21 -23.38 -16.49
C ASP A 15 -12.33 -22.46 -15.63
N ALA A 16 -12.36 -21.16 -15.93
CA ALA A 16 -11.58 -20.17 -15.20
C ALA A 16 -12.24 -19.84 -13.85
N GLU A 17 -11.43 -19.51 -12.85
CA GLU A 17 -11.90 -19.05 -11.54
C GLU A 17 -11.71 -17.54 -11.38
N LEU A 18 -12.73 -16.85 -10.86
CA LEU A 18 -12.60 -15.45 -10.46
C LEU A 18 -11.94 -15.35 -9.08
N ARG A 19 -10.70 -14.88 -9.05
CA ARG A 19 -9.93 -14.66 -7.81
C ARG A 19 -9.64 -13.18 -7.58
N PRO A 20 -9.53 -12.70 -6.32
CA PRO A 20 -9.08 -11.35 -6.03
C PRO A 20 -7.69 -11.08 -6.62
N GLY A 21 -7.55 -10.02 -7.41
CA GLY A 21 -6.29 -9.74 -8.12
C GLY A 21 -5.08 -9.58 -7.18
N ILE A 22 -5.28 -9.06 -5.97
CA ILE A 22 -4.21 -8.91 -4.99
C ILE A 22 -3.68 -10.27 -4.48
N GLU A 23 -4.55 -11.26 -4.32
CA GLU A 23 -4.13 -12.60 -3.89
C GLU A 23 -3.28 -13.27 -4.97
N ILE A 24 -3.70 -13.16 -6.23
CA ILE A 24 -2.91 -13.61 -7.38
C ILE A 24 -1.54 -12.93 -7.39
N MET A 25 -1.49 -11.61 -7.21
CA MET A 25 -0.22 -10.87 -7.22
C MET A 25 0.71 -11.25 -6.06
N ILE A 26 0.16 -11.48 -4.85
CA ILE A 26 0.92 -11.93 -3.67
C ILE A 26 1.63 -13.26 -3.97
N GLU A 27 0.94 -14.19 -4.62
CA GLU A 27 1.49 -15.49 -5.03
C GLU A 27 2.57 -15.33 -6.10
N ILE A 28 2.27 -14.61 -7.18
CA ILE A 28 3.18 -14.45 -8.33
C ILE A 28 4.50 -13.81 -7.93
N VAL A 29 4.45 -12.74 -7.12
CA VAL A 29 5.66 -12.02 -6.68
C VAL A 29 6.31 -12.65 -5.45
N LYS A 30 5.75 -13.75 -4.93
CA LYS A 30 6.19 -14.44 -3.71
C LYS A 30 6.33 -13.47 -2.53
N LEU A 31 5.37 -12.57 -2.38
CA LEU A 31 5.46 -11.43 -1.45
C LEU A 31 5.72 -11.89 0.00
N GLU A 32 5.09 -12.99 0.41
CA GLU A 32 5.23 -13.54 1.75
C GLU A 32 6.68 -13.93 2.08
N GLN A 33 7.43 -14.44 1.12
CA GLN A 33 8.83 -14.79 1.31
C GLN A 33 9.71 -13.55 1.51
N ALA A 34 9.41 -12.46 0.80
CA ALA A 34 10.14 -11.20 0.94
C ALA A 34 9.83 -10.48 2.25
N ILE A 35 8.63 -10.67 2.81
CA ILE A 35 8.18 -9.99 4.04
C ILE A 35 8.63 -10.71 5.30
N LYS A 36 8.71 -12.05 5.29
CA LYS A 36 8.95 -12.87 6.48
C LYS A 36 10.17 -12.41 7.32
N ASP A 37 11.24 -12.00 6.66
CA ASP A 37 12.50 -11.60 7.30
C ASP A 37 12.73 -10.08 7.29
N ALA A 38 11.71 -9.28 6.96
CA ALA A 38 11.81 -7.83 6.88
C ALA A 38 11.60 -7.15 8.25
N ASP A 39 12.36 -6.10 8.54
CA ASP A 39 12.14 -5.26 9.73
C ASP A 39 10.98 -4.25 9.56
N LEU A 40 10.66 -3.93 8.30
CA LEU A 40 9.71 -2.90 7.93
C LEU A 40 9.23 -3.12 6.49
N VAL A 41 7.94 -2.94 6.25
CA VAL A 41 7.38 -2.93 4.89
C VAL A 41 6.89 -1.52 4.53
N ILE A 42 7.23 -1.08 3.33
CA ILE A 42 6.69 0.15 2.73
C ILE A 42 5.86 -0.24 1.51
N THR A 43 4.61 0.21 1.48
CA THR A 43 3.68 0.01 0.36
C THR A 43 3.05 1.34 -0.03
N GLY A 44 2.18 1.34 -1.03
CA GLY A 44 1.48 2.55 -1.42
C GLY A 44 0.52 2.38 -2.59
N GLU A 45 -0.32 3.39 -2.77
CA GLU A 45 -1.21 3.55 -3.91
C GLU A 45 -1.52 5.05 -4.12
N GLY A 46 -2.22 5.39 -5.20
CA GLY A 46 -2.52 6.80 -5.50
C GLY A 46 -3.35 7.49 -4.40
N LYS A 47 -4.41 6.82 -3.93
CA LYS A 47 -5.30 7.30 -2.89
C LYS A 47 -5.60 6.18 -1.90
N ILE A 48 -5.39 6.44 -0.62
CA ILE A 48 -5.82 5.57 0.47
C ILE A 48 -7.08 6.15 1.10
N ASP A 49 -8.13 5.34 1.18
CA ASP A 49 -9.45 5.65 1.74
C ASP A 49 -10.13 4.35 2.22
N SER A 50 -11.39 4.40 2.63
CA SER A 50 -12.10 3.18 3.05
C SER A 50 -12.21 2.13 1.93
N GLN A 51 -12.08 2.50 0.65
CA GLN A 51 -12.13 1.52 -0.42
C GLN A 51 -10.88 0.64 -0.47
N THR A 52 -9.78 1.10 0.12
CA THR A 52 -8.50 0.39 0.16
C THR A 52 -8.62 -0.97 0.86
N ILE A 53 -9.48 -1.09 1.88
CA ILE A 53 -9.66 -2.33 2.66
C ILE A 53 -10.30 -3.47 1.86
N TYR A 54 -10.98 -3.16 0.75
CA TYR A 54 -11.69 -4.14 -0.08
C TYR A 54 -10.80 -4.80 -1.14
N GLY A 55 -9.54 -5.05 -0.81
CA GLY A 55 -8.63 -5.84 -1.64
C GLY A 55 -7.73 -5.03 -2.57
N LYS A 56 -7.48 -3.74 -2.27
CA LYS A 56 -6.40 -2.99 -2.93
C LYS A 56 -5.02 -3.44 -2.41
N ALA A 57 -3.99 -3.07 -3.14
CA ALA A 57 -2.63 -3.53 -2.92
C ALA A 57 -2.09 -3.27 -1.49
N PRO A 58 -2.24 -2.08 -0.88
CA PRO A 58 -1.70 -1.82 0.45
C PRO A 58 -2.21 -2.78 1.52
N ILE A 59 -3.48 -3.21 1.41
CA ILE A 59 -4.12 -4.07 2.41
C ILE A 59 -3.74 -5.53 2.20
N GLY A 60 -3.54 -5.97 0.96
CA GLY A 60 -2.94 -7.28 0.71
C GLY A 60 -1.55 -7.39 1.34
N VAL A 61 -0.71 -6.36 1.13
CA VAL A 61 0.63 -6.28 1.73
C VAL A 61 0.55 -6.27 3.27
N ALA A 62 -0.33 -5.44 3.84
CA ALA A 62 -0.49 -5.33 5.29
C ALA A 62 -0.97 -6.62 5.95
N ARG A 63 -1.89 -7.36 5.31
CA ARG A 63 -2.36 -8.66 5.80
C ARG A 63 -1.22 -9.67 5.91
N ILE A 64 -0.34 -9.72 4.92
CA ILE A 64 0.83 -10.62 4.94
C ILE A 64 1.81 -10.19 6.02
N ALA A 65 2.18 -8.90 6.07
CA ALA A 65 3.09 -8.37 7.09
C ALA A 65 2.61 -8.60 8.53
N LYS A 66 1.31 -8.48 8.76
CA LYS A 66 0.69 -8.75 10.07
C LYS A 66 0.90 -10.18 10.55
N LYS A 67 0.94 -11.19 9.65
CA LYS A 67 1.23 -12.59 10.02
C LYS A 67 2.61 -12.75 10.67
N TYR A 68 3.56 -11.92 10.27
CA TYR A 68 4.95 -11.95 10.74
C TYR A 68 5.26 -10.83 11.74
N ASN A 69 4.24 -10.09 12.20
CA ASN A 69 4.38 -8.93 13.09
C ASN A 69 5.32 -7.83 12.55
N VAL A 70 5.41 -7.69 11.23
CA VAL A 70 6.23 -6.67 10.58
C VAL A 70 5.41 -5.38 10.43
N PRO A 71 5.89 -4.22 10.90
CA PRO A 71 5.18 -2.96 10.77
C PRO A 71 5.09 -2.52 9.30
N VAL A 72 4.00 -1.83 8.95
CA VAL A 72 3.73 -1.40 7.58
C VAL A 72 3.50 0.11 7.50
N ILE A 73 4.22 0.75 6.60
CA ILE A 73 4.03 2.14 6.24
C ILE A 73 3.39 2.20 4.86
N ALA A 74 2.24 2.86 4.74
CA ALA A 74 1.63 3.08 3.44
C ALA A 74 1.80 4.54 3.00
N VAL A 75 2.23 4.71 1.75
CA VAL A 75 2.52 6.00 1.13
C VAL A 75 1.47 6.28 0.07
N ALA A 76 0.82 7.44 0.13
CA ALA A 76 -0.21 7.82 -0.84
C ALA A 76 -0.13 9.28 -1.25
N ALA A 77 -0.57 9.58 -2.48
CA ALA A 77 -0.68 10.97 -2.92
C ALA A 77 -1.85 11.69 -2.25
N ILE A 78 -2.93 10.95 -1.99
CA ILE A 78 -4.14 11.44 -1.33
C ILE A 78 -4.46 10.48 -0.17
N ILE A 79 -4.69 11.05 1.01
CA ILE A 79 -5.25 10.33 2.16
C ILE A 79 -6.67 10.87 2.32
N GLY A 80 -7.66 9.99 2.22
CA GLY A 80 -9.06 10.33 2.42
C GLY A 80 -9.40 10.57 3.89
N ASP A 81 -10.49 11.28 4.14
CA ASP A 81 -10.97 11.57 5.51
C ASP A 81 -11.35 10.30 6.30
N ASP A 82 -11.64 9.22 5.59
CA ASP A 82 -12.01 7.90 6.12
C ASP A 82 -10.85 6.89 6.11
N ALA A 83 -9.62 7.33 5.83
CA ALA A 83 -8.48 6.45 5.65
C ALA A 83 -8.03 5.72 6.93
N ASP A 84 -8.34 6.25 8.12
CA ASP A 84 -7.90 5.68 9.39
C ASP A 84 -8.36 4.22 9.61
N VAL A 85 -9.44 3.80 8.93
CA VAL A 85 -9.93 2.42 8.97
C VAL A 85 -8.83 1.40 8.61
N VAL A 86 -7.87 1.77 7.76
CA VAL A 86 -6.78 0.88 7.32
C VAL A 86 -5.86 0.42 8.45
N HIS A 87 -5.82 1.16 9.57
CA HIS A 87 -5.02 0.79 10.73
C HIS A 87 -5.50 -0.52 11.36
N GLN A 88 -6.81 -0.76 11.34
CA GLN A 88 -7.41 -2.01 11.84
C GLN A 88 -6.98 -3.23 10.98
N TYR A 89 -6.56 -2.97 9.74
CA TYR A 89 -6.15 -3.97 8.76
C TYR A 89 -4.63 -4.12 8.64
N GLY A 90 -3.86 -3.57 9.59
CA GLY A 90 -2.43 -3.83 9.73
C GLY A 90 -1.50 -2.77 9.14
N ILE A 91 -2.02 -1.67 8.60
CA ILE A 91 -1.19 -0.52 8.24
C ILE A 91 -0.84 0.25 9.52
N SER A 92 0.44 0.40 9.82
CA SER A 92 0.90 1.07 11.05
C SER A 92 0.83 2.59 10.96
N THR A 93 1.13 3.16 9.79
CA THR A 93 1.05 4.62 9.59
C THR A 93 0.90 4.97 8.11
N LEU A 94 0.39 6.18 7.86
CA LEU A 94 0.17 6.76 6.54
C LEU A 94 1.11 7.94 6.30
N ILE A 95 1.69 8.01 5.11
CA ILE A 95 2.53 9.13 4.66
C ILE A 95 1.91 9.75 3.41
N SER A 96 1.63 11.05 3.46
CA SER A 96 1.27 11.81 2.27
C SER A 96 2.51 12.16 1.44
N VAL A 97 2.41 11.97 0.12
CA VAL A 97 3.42 12.39 -0.85
C VAL A 97 3.43 13.91 -1.04
N THR A 98 2.32 14.59 -0.76
CA THR A 98 2.20 16.03 -0.99
C THR A 98 2.23 16.80 0.32
N ALA A 99 3.16 17.75 0.44
CA ALA A 99 3.27 18.65 1.59
C ALA A 99 2.55 19.98 1.37
N GLN A 100 2.18 20.30 0.12
CA GLN A 100 1.51 21.54 -0.26
C GLN A 100 0.44 21.26 -1.31
N PRO A 101 -0.67 22.03 -1.33
CA PRO A 101 -1.65 21.95 -2.40
C PRO A 101 -0.98 22.18 -3.76
N MET A 102 -1.15 21.24 -4.69
CA MET A 102 -0.56 21.33 -6.02
C MET A 102 -1.50 20.76 -7.08
N ARG A 103 -1.39 21.23 -8.32
CA ARG A 103 -2.21 20.70 -9.41
C ARG A 103 -1.63 19.37 -9.87
N LEU A 104 -2.50 18.50 -10.39
CA LEU A 104 -2.08 17.20 -10.93
C LEU A 104 -0.96 17.35 -11.98
N LYS A 105 -1.09 18.35 -12.87
CA LYS A 105 -0.10 18.67 -13.91
C LYS A 105 1.30 19.03 -13.37
N GLU A 106 1.40 19.51 -12.14
CA GLU A 106 2.66 19.86 -11.47
C GLU A 106 3.24 18.68 -10.70
N SER A 107 2.35 17.84 -10.13
CA SER A 107 2.73 16.67 -9.32
C SER A 107 3.27 15.51 -10.17
N VAL A 108 2.65 15.23 -11.33
CA VAL A 108 2.96 14.04 -12.14
C VAL A 108 4.41 14.07 -12.68
N PRO A 109 4.92 15.19 -13.23
CA PRO A 109 6.32 15.27 -13.65
C PRO A 109 7.32 15.05 -12.51
N ASN A 110 6.95 15.44 -11.28
CA ASN A 110 7.83 15.44 -10.12
C ASN A 110 7.59 14.26 -9.14
N LYS A 111 6.70 13.32 -9.50
CA LYS A 111 6.19 12.27 -8.59
C LYS A 111 7.29 11.49 -7.86
N VAL A 112 8.37 11.14 -8.55
CA VAL A 112 9.48 10.37 -7.96
C VAL A 112 10.19 11.17 -6.88
N ALA A 113 10.45 12.46 -7.14
CA ALA A 113 11.11 13.34 -6.16
C ALA A 113 10.21 13.57 -4.94
N LEU A 114 8.91 13.76 -5.16
CA LEU A 114 7.93 13.94 -4.08
C LEU A 114 7.87 12.69 -3.18
N ILE A 115 7.68 11.51 -3.77
CA ILE A 115 7.63 10.23 -3.03
C ILE A 115 8.92 10.02 -2.24
N LYS A 116 10.07 10.20 -2.90
CA LYS A 116 11.38 10.04 -2.26
C LYS A 116 11.56 10.97 -1.07
N ASN A 117 11.16 12.24 -1.20
CA ASN A 117 11.31 13.23 -0.14
C ASN A 117 10.39 12.92 1.05
N SER A 118 9.13 12.55 0.82
CA SER A 118 8.21 12.16 1.89
C SER A 118 8.71 10.94 2.66
N ILE A 119 9.12 9.89 1.95
CA ILE A 119 9.69 8.69 2.59
C ILE A 119 10.96 9.03 3.36
N LYS A 120 11.88 9.81 2.77
CA LYS A 120 13.11 10.25 3.42
C LYS A 120 12.83 10.99 4.73
N GLN A 121 11.84 11.88 4.75
CA GLN A 121 11.51 12.63 5.95
C GLN A 121 10.91 11.72 7.04
N SER A 122 10.02 10.79 6.68
CA SER A 122 9.47 9.83 7.65
C SER A 122 10.53 8.87 8.21
N MET A 123 11.48 8.42 7.38
CA MET A 123 12.61 7.62 7.86
C MET A 123 13.50 8.39 8.84
N ARG A 124 13.67 9.71 8.65
CA ARG A 124 14.37 10.57 9.62
C ARG A 124 13.63 10.64 10.96
N THR A 125 12.30 10.71 10.94
CA THR A 125 11.48 10.66 12.17
C THR A 125 11.68 9.35 12.91
N ILE A 126 11.71 8.21 12.21
CA ILE A 126 12.00 6.90 12.82
C ILE A 126 13.40 6.88 13.43
N LYS A 127 14.40 7.42 12.72
CA LYS A 127 15.76 7.53 13.23
C LYS A 127 15.83 8.37 14.52
N ALA A 128 15.20 9.55 14.53
CA ALA A 128 15.13 10.40 15.71
C ALA A 128 14.43 9.66 16.89
N GLY A 129 13.36 8.92 16.62
CA GLY A 129 12.69 8.09 17.62
C GLY A 129 13.59 6.99 18.21
N LYS A 130 14.52 6.41 17.43
CA LYS A 130 15.52 5.46 17.93
C LYS A 130 16.58 6.13 18.81
N GLU A 131 16.91 7.39 18.55
CA GLU A 131 17.86 8.17 19.36
C GLU A 131 17.27 8.55 20.72
N LEU A 132 15.94 8.81 20.80
CA LEU A 132 15.26 9.07 22.07
C LEU A 132 15.35 7.91 23.08
N LYS A 133 15.40 6.66 22.61
CA LYS A 133 15.51 5.46 23.47
C LYS A 133 16.93 5.20 23.99
N LYS A 134 17.93 5.99 23.58
CA LYS A 134 19.33 5.82 24.01
C LYS A 134 19.71 6.66 25.24
N ASN A 135 18.75 7.38 25.82
CA ASN A 135 18.86 8.06 27.12
C ASN A 135 17.93 7.40 28.13
#